data_AF-A0AAF0IU66-F1
#
_entry.id   AF-A0AAF0IU66-F1
#
_cell.length_a   1.000
_cell.length_b   1.000
_cell.length_c   1.000
_cell.angle_alpha   90.00
_cell.angle_beta   90.00
_cell.angle_gamma   90.00
#
_symmetry.space_group_name_H-M   'P 1'
#
loop_
_entity.id
_entity.type
_entity.pdbx_description
1 polymer ?
#
loop_
_entity_poly.entity_id
_entity_poly.type
_entity_poly.pdbx_seq_one_letter_code
_entity_poly.pdbx_strand_id
1 'polypeptide(L)'
;MSTVAQKASASALFSLASLEAAATRLPARQVAEKVLRELRSTVGSSSGHTDSQRNHKDTLSGSLVDMVELYAQNVPKSSQILSDMELLLRSKRIHTSLMEMYNPLYGMSEQERIRATARTVGLDVPEAHL
;
A
#
# COMPACT_ATOMS: atom_id res chain seq x y z
N MET A 1 -35.92 -9.82 -41.03
CA MET A 1 -34.68 -9.18 -41.52
C MET A 1 -34.43 -7.90 -40.72
N SER A 2 -33.69 -8.02 -39.61
CA SER A 2 -33.33 -6.87 -38.77
C SER A 2 -32.29 -6.03 -39.52
N THR A 3 -32.60 -4.75 -39.67
CA THR A 3 -31.96 -3.83 -40.60
C THR A 3 -30.58 -3.43 -40.10
N VAL A 4 -29.66 -3.16 -41.02
CA VAL A 4 -28.28 -2.70 -40.77
C VAL A 4 -28.23 -1.50 -39.80
N ALA A 5 -29.29 -0.69 -39.75
CA ALA A 5 -29.49 0.40 -38.80
C ALA A 5 -29.55 -0.05 -37.33
N GLN A 6 -30.23 -1.16 -37.01
CA GLN A 6 -30.26 -1.68 -35.63
C GLN A 6 -28.88 -2.19 -35.19
N LYS A 7 -28.13 -2.82 -36.10
CA LYS A 7 -26.77 -3.29 -35.82
C LYS A 7 -25.78 -2.14 -35.59
N ALA A 8 -25.91 -1.04 -36.33
CA ALA A 8 -25.12 0.17 -36.15
C ALA A 8 -25.46 0.91 -34.84
N SER A 9 -26.75 0.96 -34.45
CA SER A 9 -27.15 1.55 -33.18
C SER A 9 -26.63 0.78 -31.97
N ALA A 10 -26.63 -0.56 -32.02
CA ALA A 10 -26.10 -1.40 -30.95
C ALA A 10 -24.56 -1.28 -30.81
N SER A 11 -23.81 -1.18 -31.92
CA SER A 11 -22.36 -0.97 -31.86
C SER A 11 -21.99 0.41 -31.30
N ALA A 12 -22.78 1.44 -31.63
CA ALA A 12 -22.59 2.79 -31.09
C ALA A 12 -22.86 2.83 -29.57
N LEU A 13 -23.92 2.17 -29.10
CA LEU A 13 -24.24 2.07 -27.66
C LEU A 13 -23.15 1.30 -26.89
N PHE A 14 -22.61 0.22 -27.45
CA PHE A 14 -21.50 -0.53 -26.85
C PHE A 14 -20.20 0.29 -26.81
N SER A 15 -19.94 1.09 -27.83
CA SER A 15 -18.79 2.01 -27.87
C SER A 15 -18.92 3.13 -26.85
N LEU A 16 -20.13 3.67 -26.64
CA LEU A 16 -20.37 4.73 -25.66
C LEU A 16 -20.20 4.22 -24.23
N ALA A 17 -20.75 3.04 -23.92
CA ALA A 17 -20.58 2.39 -22.62
C ALA A 17 -19.12 2.02 -22.34
N SER A 18 -18.36 1.59 -23.36
CA SER A 18 -16.93 1.33 -23.24
C SER A 18 -16.11 2.60 -23.03
N LEU A 19 -16.54 3.73 -23.63
CA LEU A 19 -15.91 5.03 -23.46
C LEU A 19 -16.21 5.63 -22.08
N GLU A 20 -17.43 5.45 -21.56
CA GLU A 20 -17.80 5.83 -20.19
C GLU A 20 -17.06 4.96 -19.15
N ALA A 21 -16.95 3.65 -19.38
CA ALA A 21 -16.16 2.75 -18.55
C ALA A 21 -14.65 3.05 -18.62
N ALA A 22 -14.16 3.60 -19.73
CA ALA A 22 -12.79 4.12 -19.84
C ALA A 22 -12.62 5.47 -19.13
N ALA A 23 -13.65 6.32 -19.14
CA ALA A 23 -13.65 7.61 -18.45
C ALA A 23 -13.71 7.47 -16.91
N THR A 24 -14.30 6.39 -16.40
CA THR A 24 -14.31 6.07 -14.96
C THR A 24 -13.04 5.37 -14.47
N ARG A 25 -12.22 4.80 -15.37
CA ARG A 25 -10.88 4.30 -15.02
C ARG A 25 -9.93 5.46 -14.86
N LEU A 26 -9.45 5.69 -13.64
CA LEU A 26 -8.35 6.62 -13.41
C LEU A 26 -7.18 6.24 -14.35
N PRO A 27 -6.60 7.17 -15.11
CA PRO A 27 -5.46 6.87 -15.97
C PRO A 27 -4.32 6.31 -15.12
N ALA A 28 -3.58 5.33 -15.66
CA ALA A 28 -2.52 4.61 -14.93
C ALA A 28 -1.55 5.56 -14.19
N ARG A 29 -1.27 6.73 -14.79
CA ARG A 29 -0.46 7.79 -14.18
C ARG A 29 -1.05 8.35 -12.89
N GLN A 30 -2.36 8.60 -12.81
CA GLN A 30 -2.99 9.08 -11.58
C GLN A 30 -2.94 8.02 -10.46
N VAL A 31 -3.02 6.74 -10.82
CA VAL A 31 -2.88 5.65 -9.84
C VAL A 31 -1.42 5.55 -9.37
N ALA A 32 -0.45 5.68 -10.29
CA ALA A 32 0.97 5.72 -9.95
C ALA A 32 1.30 6.85 -8.97
N GLU A 33 0.79 8.07 -9.20
CA GLU A 33 0.98 9.20 -8.28
C GLU A 33 0.46 8.91 -6.86
N LYS A 34 -0.69 8.24 -6.75
CA LYS A 34 -1.22 7.81 -5.44
C LYS A 34 -0.29 6.80 -4.76
N VAL A 35 0.21 5.82 -5.51
CA VAL A 35 1.18 4.82 -5.01
C VAL A 35 2.46 5.52 -4.52
N LEU A 36 3.02 6.44 -5.31
CA LEU A 36 4.22 7.20 -4.95
C LEU A 36 3.99 8.05 -3.69
N ARG A 37 2.81 8.67 -3.57
CA ARG A 37 2.43 9.44 -2.36
C ARG A 37 2.35 8.54 -1.13
N GLU A 38 1.74 7.36 -1.25
CA GLU A 38 1.66 6.39 -0.16
C GLU A 38 3.05 5.87 0.23
N LEU A 39 3.91 5.51 -0.73
CA LEU A 39 5.31 5.12 -0.49
C LEU A 39 6.10 6.21 0.24
N ARG A 40 5.94 7.48 -0.15
CA ARG A 40 6.57 8.60 0.56
C ARG A 40 6.05 8.74 1.99
N SER A 41 4.76 8.54 2.20
CA SER A 41 4.14 8.65 3.53
C SER A 41 4.58 7.55 4.50
N THR A 42 4.85 6.34 4.00
CA THR A 42 5.34 5.22 4.81
C THR A 42 6.82 5.35 5.18
N VAL A 43 7.61 6.00 4.33
CA VAL A 43 9.04 6.28 4.60
C VAL A 43 9.20 7.47 5.56
N GLY A 44 8.41 8.54 5.37
CA GLY A 44 8.56 9.77 6.16
C GLY A 44 8.05 9.72 7.60
N SER A 45 7.28 8.70 7.98
CA SER A 45 6.66 8.62 9.32
C SER A 45 7.57 8.04 10.41
N SER A 46 8.73 7.47 10.07
CA SER A 46 9.71 6.99 11.06
C SER A 46 10.70 8.10 11.45
N SER A 47 10.21 9.15 12.11
CA SER A 47 11.06 10.19 12.71
C SER A 47 11.49 9.75 14.10
N GLY A 48 12.61 9.04 14.15
CA GLY A 48 13.24 8.55 15.38
C GLY A 48 13.95 7.23 15.10
N HIS A 49 15.24 7.18 15.40
CA HIS A 49 16.19 6.05 15.33
C HIS A 49 17.27 6.13 14.23
N THR A 50 18.50 6.03 14.73
CA THR A 50 19.87 5.87 14.18
C THR A 50 20.11 6.00 12.66
N ASP A 51 21.07 6.84 12.29
CA ASP A 51 21.45 7.16 10.90
C ASP A 51 22.01 5.99 10.08
N SER A 52 22.43 4.88 10.70
CA SER A 52 23.06 3.75 10.00
C SER A 52 22.07 2.84 9.25
N GLN A 53 20.77 2.86 9.58
CA GLN A 53 19.74 2.03 8.92
C GLN A 53 19.04 2.74 7.75
N ARG A 54 19.26 4.05 7.56
CA ARG A 54 18.57 4.86 6.54
C ARG A 54 18.93 4.44 5.11
N ASN A 55 20.23 4.24 4.85
CA ASN A 55 20.74 4.00 3.51
C ASN A 55 20.11 2.78 2.79
N HIS A 56 19.79 1.69 3.52
CA HIS A 56 19.22 0.49 2.90
C HIS A 56 17.73 0.64 2.58
N LYS A 57 16.95 1.31 3.44
CA LYS A 57 15.52 1.58 3.23
C LYS A 57 15.30 2.59 2.09
N ASP A 58 16.21 3.53 1.93
CA ASP A 58 16.19 4.50 0.83
C ASP A 58 16.46 3.83 -0.53
N THR A 59 17.33 2.81 -0.57
CA THR A 59 17.65 2.07 -1.79
C THR A 59 16.46 1.23 -2.27
N LEU A 60 15.77 0.53 -1.36
CA LEU A 60 14.58 -0.26 -1.68
C LEU A 60 13.40 0.63 -2.11
N SER A 61 13.23 1.78 -1.45
CA SER A 61 12.20 2.75 -1.81
C SER A 61 12.46 3.35 -3.21
N GLY A 62 13.71 3.66 -3.54
CA GLY A 62 14.10 4.12 -4.87
C GLY A 62 13.81 3.08 -5.96
N SER A 63 14.10 1.80 -5.71
CA SER A 63 13.79 0.72 -6.66
C SER A 63 12.28 0.54 -6.89
N LEU A 64 11.45 0.69 -5.85
CA LEU A 64 9.99 0.63 -6.00
C LEU A 64 9.42 1.82 -6.76
N VAL A 65 9.97 3.03 -6.55
CA VAL A 65 9.60 4.24 -7.29
C VAL A 65 9.90 4.07 -8.78
N ASP A 66 11.09 3.56 -9.11
CA ASP A 66 11.50 3.31 -10.50
C ASP A 66 10.59 2.26 -11.17
N MET A 67 10.26 1.18 -10.46
CA MET A 67 9.31 0.18 -10.93
C MET A 67 7.93 0.77 -11.22
N VAL A 68 7.38 1.58 -10.31
CA VAL A 68 6.07 2.23 -10.50
C VAL A 68 6.06 3.12 -11.73
N GLU A 69 7.15 3.85 -11.99
CA GLU A 69 7.30 4.70 -13.18
C GLU A 69 7.32 3.86 -14.48
N LEU A 70 8.04 2.73 -14.49
CA LEU A 70 8.03 1.79 -15.62
C LEU A 70 6.62 1.22 -15.89
N TYR A 71 5.87 0.89 -14.84
CA TYR A 71 4.49 0.43 -14.97
C TYR A 71 3.55 1.56 -15.43
N ALA A 72 3.74 2.79 -14.99
CA ALA A 72 2.92 3.94 -15.38
C ALA A 72 2.99 4.21 -16.90
N GLN A 73 4.14 3.93 -17.52
CA GLN A 73 4.36 4.10 -18.96
C GLN A 73 3.70 3.00 -19.81
N ASN A 74 3.38 1.83 -19.23
CA ASN A 74 2.96 0.64 -19.97
C ASN A 74 1.46 0.32 -19.81
N VAL A 75 0.59 1.14 -20.42
CA VAL A 75 -0.88 0.98 -20.45
C VAL A 75 -1.24 -0.19 -21.40
N PRO A 76 -2.20 -1.10 -21.10
CA PRO A 76 -3.30 -0.99 -20.13
C PRO A 76 -3.22 -1.88 -18.88
N LYS A 77 -2.43 -2.97 -18.89
CA LYS A 77 -2.40 -3.97 -17.81
C LYS A 77 -1.79 -3.43 -16.51
N SER A 78 -0.91 -2.43 -16.59
CA SER A 78 -0.30 -1.82 -15.42
C SER A 78 -1.28 -1.07 -14.53
N SER A 79 -2.40 -0.58 -15.08
CA SER A 79 -3.39 0.19 -14.30
C SER A 79 -3.98 -0.62 -13.15
N GLN A 80 -4.26 -1.91 -13.38
CA GLN A 80 -4.80 -2.83 -12.36
C GLN A 80 -3.73 -3.18 -11.31
N ILE A 81 -2.51 -3.46 -11.76
CA ILE A 81 -1.39 -3.75 -10.85
C ILE A 81 -1.12 -2.56 -9.92
N LEU A 82 -1.12 -1.34 -10.47
CA LEU A 82 -0.94 -0.11 -9.70
C LEU A 82 -2.10 0.13 -8.72
N SER A 83 -3.34 -0.21 -9.08
CA SER A 83 -4.47 -0.08 -8.15
C SER A 83 -4.39 -1.09 -7.01
N ASP A 84 -3.98 -2.32 -7.31
CA ASP A 84 -3.81 -3.36 -6.29
C ASP A 84 -2.66 -3.00 -5.33
N MET A 85 -1.57 -2.44 -5.86
CA MET A 85 -0.48 -1.89 -5.05
C MET A 85 -0.94 -0.74 -4.16
N GLU A 86 -1.73 0.20 -4.69
CA GLU A 86 -2.29 1.31 -3.91
C GLU A 86 -3.12 0.80 -2.73
N LEU A 87 -3.99 -0.18 -2.98
CA LEU A 87 -4.82 -0.82 -1.96
C LEU A 87 -3.96 -1.53 -0.90
N LEU A 88 -2.95 -2.28 -1.32
CA LEU A 88 -2.04 -2.99 -0.42
C LEU A 88 -1.30 -2.01 0.50
N LEU A 89 -0.71 -0.94 -0.05
CA LEU A 89 0.04 0.04 0.73
C LEU A 89 -0.85 0.77 1.74
N ARG A 90 -2.05 1.20 1.31
CA ARG A 90 -3.05 1.80 2.20
C ARG A 90 -3.43 0.83 3.33
N SER A 91 -3.74 -0.41 2.99
CA SER A 91 -4.10 -1.47 3.95
C SER A 91 -2.99 -1.69 4.97
N LYS A 92 -1.73 -1.81 4.52
CA LYS A 92 -0.58 -1.96 5.42
C LYS A 92 -0.45 -0.79 6.40
N ARG A 93 -0.61 0.45 5.95
CA ARG A 93 -0.54 1.64 6.82
C ARG A 93 -1.63 1.63 7.90
N ILE A 94 -2.86 1.28 7.52
CA ILE A 94 -3.96 1.16 8.47
C ILE A 94 -3.69 0.02 9.46
N HIS A 95 -3.23 -1.12 8.97
CA HIS A 95 -2.88 -2.26 9.81
C HIS A 95 -1.80 -1.93 10.83
N THR A 96 -0.72 -1.25 10.44
CA THR A 96 0.34 -0.84 11.37
C THR A 96 -0.21 0.11 12.43
N SER A 97 -1.02 1.10 12.05
CA SER A 97 -1.65 2.02 13.00
C SER A 97 -2.58 1.31 13.98
N LEU A 98 -3.37 0.33 13.53
CA LEU A 98 -4.24 -0.46 14.41
C LEU A 98 -3.42 -1.35 15.35
N MET A 99 -2.33 -1.94 14.88
CA MET A 99 -1.44 -2.73 15.73
C MET A 99 -0.80 -1.88 16.83
N GLU A 100 -0.31 -0.68 16.50
CA GLU A 100 0.26 0.24 17.48
C GLU A 100 -0.76 0.68 18.54
N MET A 101 -2.03 0.89 18.15
CA MET A 101 -3.07 1.35 19.08
C MET A 101 -3.63 0.23 19.97
N TYR A 102 -3.90 -0.94 19.42
CA TYR A 102 -4.63 -2.00 20.12
C TYR A 102 -3.73 -3.09 20.69
N ASN A 103 -2.49 -3.18 20.22
CA ASN A 103 -1.52 -4.16 20.70
C ASN A 103 -0.26 -3.45 21.22
N PRO A 104 -0.25 -3.02 22.50
CA PRO A 104 0.91 -2.37 23.10
C PRO A 104 2.14 -3.29 23.21
N LEU A 105 1.96 -4.60 23.01
CA LEU A 105 3.04 -5.59 22.99
C LEU A 105 3.58 -5.85 21.57
N TYR A 106 3.06 -5.17 20.55
CA TYR A 106 3.49 -5.30 19.17
C TYR A 106 4.95 -4.84 19.01
N GLY A 107 5.76 -5.65 18.32
CA GLY A 107 7.18 -5.34 18.09
C GLY A 107 8.13 -5.59 19.28
N MET A 108 7.62 -5.94 20.46
CA MET A 108 8.46 -6.28 21.61
C MET A 108 9.12 -7.65 21.45
N SER A 109 10.36 -7.76 21.94
CA SER A 109 11.03 -9.05 22.14
C SER A 109 10.26 -9.91 23.14
N GLU A 110 10.53 -11.21 23.16
CA GLU A 110 9.85 -12.13 24.08
C GLU A 110 10.08 -11.75 25.55
N GLN A 111 11.31 -11.39 25.92
CA GLN A 111 11.68 -10.98 27.26
C GLN A 111 10.95 -9.70 27.69
N GLU A 112 10.89 -8.69 26.80
CA GLU A 112 10.14 -7.46 27.06
C GLU A 112 8.64 -7.70 27.20
N ARG A 113 8.08 -8.60 26.39
CA ARG A 113 6.67 -8.99 26.46
C ARG A 113 6.33 -9.64 27.79
N ILE A 114 7.18 -10.56 28.27
CA ILE A 114 7.01 -11.22 29.58
C ILE A 114 7.05 -10.17 30.69
N ARG A 115 8.01 -9.25 30.66
CA ARG A 115 8.13 -8.16 31.64
C ARG A 115 6.94 -7.20 31.62
N ALA A 116 6.48 -6.79 30.43
CA ALA A 116 5.33 -5.91 30.27
C ALA A 116 4.05 -6.58 30.82
N THR A 117 3.87 -7.87 30.54
CA THR A 117 2.72 -8.64 31.04
C THR A 117 2.76 -8.83 32.55
N ALA A 118 3.93 -9.14 33.12
CA ALA A 118 4.10 -9.24 34.57
C ALA A 118 3.74 -7.93 35.29
N ARG A 119 4.16 -6.79 34.75
CA ARG A 119 3.83 -5.47 35.32
C ARG A 119 2.34 -5.17 35.33
N THR A 120 1.58 -5.63 34.33
CA THR A 120 0.12 -5.48 34.29
C THR A 120 -0.57 -6.14 35.49
N VAL A 121 0.01 -7.22 36.02
CA VAL A 121 -0.51 -7.93 37.21
C VAL A 121 0.22 -7.53 38.51
N GLY A 122 1.09 -6.51 38.47
CA GLY A 122 1.86 -6.06 39.62
C GLY A 122 3.01 -6.98 40.04
N LEU A 123 3.47 -7.86 39.13
CA LEU A 123 4.62 -8.73 39.33
C LEU A 123 5.85 -8.18 38.61
N ASP A 124 7.04 -8.45 39.14
CA ASP A 124 8.31 -8.18 38.46
C ASP A 124 8.97 -9.48 38.02
N VAL A 125 9.64 -9.45 36.87
CA VAL A 125 10.28 -10.63 36.28
C VAL A 125 11.72 -10.70 36.77
N PRO A 126 12.12 -11.78 37.46
CA PRO A 126 13.48 -11.93 37.95
C PRO A 126 14.47 -12.02 36.79
N GLU A 127 15.63 -11.39 36.94
CA GLU A 127 16.73 -11.53 35.98
C GLU A 127 17.35 -12.92 36.12
N ALA A 128 17.40 -13.65 35.02
CA ALA A 128 18.10 -14.93 34.97
C ALA A 128 19.61 -14.66 34.99
N HIS A 129 20.23 -14.72 36.16
CA HIS A 129 21.68 -14.80 36.29
C HIS A 129 22.10 -16.24 35.97
N LEU A 130 22.74 -16.44 34.81
CA LEU A 130 23.45 -17.67 34.43
C LEU A 130 24.96 -17.41 34.50
#